data_AF-Q2NE34-F1
#
_entry.id   AF-Q2NE34-F1
#
_cell.length_a   1.000
_cell.length_b   1.000
_cell.length_c   1.000
_cell.angle_alpha   90.00
_cell.angle_beta   90.00
_cell.angle_gamma   90.00
#
_symmetry.space_group_name_H-M   'P 1'
#
loop_
_entity.id
_entity.type
_entity.pdbx_description
1 polymer ?
#
loop_
_entity_poly.entity_id
_entity_poly.type
_entity_poly.pdbx_seq_one_letter_code
_entity_poly.pdbx_strand_id
1 'polypeptide(L)' 'MSKKLIIKIRKDGVVEAETKGIKGQKCEDYLKIIEELTDSKVVKKEYTPEYYEKEMNTQNKEFLNKNY' A
#
# COMPACT_ATOMS: atom_id res chain seq x y z
N MET A 1 5.44 5.57 -11.28
CA MET A 1 5.66 5.74 -9.82
C MET A 1 6.14 4.43 -9.26
N SER A 2 7.24 4.41 -8.49
CA SER A 2 7.70 3.20 -7.80
C SER A 2 6.94 3.00 -6.48
N LYS A 3 6.56 1.76 -6.19
CA LYS A 3 5.95 1.39 -4.91
C LYS A 3 7.03 1.31 -3.84
N LYS A 4 6.76 1.86 -2.65
CA LYS A 4 7.71 1.89 -1.53
C LYS A 4 6.99 1.61 -0.21
N LEU A 5 7.66 0.91 0.69
CA LEU A 5 7.27 0.75 2.08
C LEU A 5 8.31 1.50 2.93
N ILE A 6 7.85 2.44 3.76
CA ILE A 6 8.69 3.22 4.66
C ILE A 6 8.38 2.74 6.07
N ILE A 7 9.41 2.27 6.79
CA ILE A 7 9.30 1.82 8.18
C ILE A 7 10.18 2.71 9.04
N LYS A 8 9.62 3.20 10.15
CA LYS A 8 10.32 4.00 11.15
C LYS A 8 10.13 3.37 12.52
N ILE A 9 11.24 3.03 13.16
CA ILE A 9 11.26 2.46 14.50
C ILE A 9 11.67 3.57 15.46
N ARG A 10 10.80 3.86 16.43
CA ARG A 10 11.06 4.83 17.49
C ARG A 10 11.86 4.18 18.63
N LYS A 11 12.48 5.01 19.47
CA LYS A 11 13.28 4.55 20.62
C LYS A 11 12.46 3.79 21.67
N ASP A 12 11.16 4.01 21.71
CA ASP A 12 10.20 3.33 22.60
C ASP A 12 9.66 2.01 22.00
N GLY A 13 10.18 1.57 20.86
CA GLY A 13 9.76 0.33 20.19
C GLY A 13 8.51 0.48 19.34
N VAL A 14 7.91 1.68 19.26
CA VAL A 14 6.77 1.92 18.36
C VAL A 14 7.25 1.88 16.90
N VAL A 15 6.54 1.09 16.10
CA VAL A 15 6.77 0.97 14.66
C VAL A 15 5.72 1.80 13.90
N GLU A 16 6.19 2.74 13.09
CA GLU A 16 5.38 3.53 12.16
C GLU A 16 5.67 3.01 10.74
N ALA A 17 4.63 2.64 9.99
CA ALA A 17 4.76 2.12 8.63
C ALA A 17 3.85 2.88 7.65
N GLU A 18 4.38 3.27 6.50
CA GLU A 18 3.68 4.02 5.45
C GLU A 18 3.95 3.41 4.06
N THR A 19 2.89 3.18 3.29
CA THR A 19 2.97 2.75 1.89
C THR A 19 2.90 3.95 0.95
N LYS A 20 3.89 4.11 0.05
CA LYS A 20 3.86 5.14 -1.01
C LYS A 20 3.69 4.53 -2.39
N GLY A 21 2.85 5.15 -3.22
CA GLY A 21 2.58 4.70 -4.59
C GLY A 21 1.72 3.44 -4.69
N ILE A 22 1.07 3.03 -3.60
CA ILE A 22 0.07 1.97 -3.57
C ILE A 22 -1.31 2.63 -3.49
N LYS A 23 -2.20 2.29 -4.43
CA LYS A 23 -3.53 2.89 -4.55
C LYS A 23 -4.62 1.88 -4.22
N GLY A 24 -5.74 2.37 -3.71
CA GLY A 24 -6.90 1.54 -3.38
C GLY A 24 -6.66 0.63 -2.19
N GLN A 25 -7.53 -0.38 -2.06
CA GLN A 25 -7.53 -1.33 -0.93
C GLN A 25 -6.30 -2.23 -0.88
N LYS A 26 -5.47 -2.27 -1.92
CA LYS A 26 -4.23 -3.06 -1.94
C LYS A 26 -3.21 -2.65 -0.88
N CYS A 27 -3.34 -1.48 -0.24
CA CYS A 27 -2.49 -1.14 0.89
C CYS A 27 -2.75 -2.04 2.11
N GLU A 28 -3.96 -2.59 2.26
CA GLU A 28 -4.31 -3.50 3.36
C GLU A 28 -3.56 -4.84 3.27
N ASP A 29 -3.21 -5.30 2.06
CA ASP A 29 -2.43 -6.52 1.86
C ASP A 29 -1.03 -6.42 2.52
N TYR A 30 -0.50 -5.20 2.64
CA TYR A 30 0.81 -4.96 3.23
C TYR A 30 0.78 -5.00 4.75
N LEU A 31 -0.38 -4.94 5.40
CA LEU A 31 -0.43 -4.95 6.85
C LEU A 31 0.13 -6.24 7.44
N LYS A 32 -0.30 -7.38 6.89
CA LYS A 32 0.17 -8.68 7.35
C LYS A 32 1.68 -8.81 7.18
N ILE A 33 2.20 -8.32 6.06
CA ILE A 33 3.64 -8.31 5.79
C ILE A 33 4.38 -7.43 6.80
N ILE A 34 3.83 -6.26 7.13
CA ILE A 34 4.43 -5.36 8.13
C ILE A 34 4.46 -6.04 9.50
N GLU A 35 3.35 -6.65 9.93
CA GLU A 35 3.27 -7.35 11.22
C GLU A 35 4.27 -8.52 11.30
N GLU A 36 4.41 -9.31 10.24
CA GLU A 36 5.38 -10.41 10.16
C GLU A 36 6.83 -9.91 10.16
N LEU A 37 7.12 -8.81 9.45
CA LEU A 37 8.48 -8.25 9.38
C LEU A 37 8.93 -7.61 10.70
N THR A 38 7.99 -7.05 11.45
CA THR A 38 8.31 -6.28 12.66
C THR A 38 7.96 -7.03 13.95
N ASP A 39 7.48 -8.28 13.82
CA ASP A 39 6.96 -9.11 14.92
C ASP A 39 6.04 -8.31 15.86
N SER A 40 5.12 -7.55 15.26
CA SER A 40 4.30 -6.58 15.97
C SER A 40 2.82 -6.67 15.58
N LYS A 41 1.97 -5.90 16.27
CA LYS A 41 0.54 -5.80 15.98
C LYS A 41 0.18 -4.37 15.63
N VAL A 42 -0.66 -4.22 14.61
CA VAL A 42 -1.19 -2.92 14.22
C VAL A 42 -2.15 -2.41 15.29
N VAL A 43 -1.79 -1.31 15.94
CA VAL A 43 -2.62 -0.64 16.95
C VAL A 43 -3.43 0.53 16.38
N LYS A 44 -3.01 1.08 15.24
CA LYS A 44 -3.64 2.23 14.59
C LYS A 44 -3.40 2.17 13.08
N LYS A 45 -4.43 2.50 12.29
CA LYS A 45 -4.34 2.67 10.83
C LYS A 45 -4.83 4.06 10.44
N GLU A 46 -4.16 4.67 9.47
CA GLU A 46 -4.58 5.92 8.84
C GLU A 46 -4.44 5.77 7.32
N TYR A 47 -5.40 6.31 6.58
CA TYR A 47 -5.42 6.21 5.11
C TYR A 47 -4.85 7.47 4.48
N THR A 48 -3.95 7.30 3.52
CA THR A 48 -3.48 8.39 2.67
C THR A 48 -4.50 8.64 1.54
N PRO A 49 -4.47 9.80 0.86
CA PRO A 49 -5.38 10.08 -0.26
C PRO A 49 -5.37 8.99 -1.36
N GLU A 50 -4.21 8.35 -1.58
CA GLU A 50 -4.05 7.26 -2.54
C GLU A 50 -4.94 6.04 -2.27
N TYR A 51 -5.35 5.83 -1.02
CA TYR A 51 -6.31 4.79 -0.65
C TYR A 51 -7.66 4.96 -1.36
N TYR A 52 -8.11 6.20 -1.53
CA TYR A 52 -9.39 6.50 -2.18
C TYR A 52 -9.29 6.55 -3.70
N GLU A 53 -8.07 6.47 -4.25
CA GLU A 53 -7.87 6.41 -5.69
C GLU A 53 -8.15 5.02 -6.24
N LYS A 54 -8.87 4.96 -7.36
CA LYS A 54 -9.06 3.71 -8.10
C LYS A 54 -7.74 3.30 -8.74
N GLU A 55 -7.36 2.04 -8.53
CA GLU A 55 -6.26 1.45 -9.26
C GLU A 55 -6.69 1.26 -10.72
N MET A 56 -6.11 2.04 -11.64
CA MET A 56 -6.28 1.77 -13.07
C MET A 56 -5.47 0.53 -13.42
N ASN A 57 -6.12 -0.62 -13.37
CA ASN A 57 -5.50 -1.88 -13.75
C ASN A 57 -5.13 -1.83 -15.24
N THR A 58 -3.85 -1.90 -15.56
CA THR A 58 -3.35 -1.71 -16.94
C THR A 58 -3.78 -2.86 -17.87
N GLN A 59 -4.31 -3.95 -17.31
CA GLN A 59 -4.93 -5.05 -18.05
C GLN A 59 -6.15 -4.63 -18.90
N ASN A 60 -6.78 -3.48 -18.62
CA ASN A 60 -7.89 -2.97 -19.44
C ASN A 60 -7.46 -2.20 -20.71
N LYS A 61 -6.16 -2.02 -20.97
CA LYS A 61 -5.69 -1.32 -22.19
C LYS A 61 -5.63 -2.21 -23.44
N GLU A 62 -5.64 -3.54 -23.29
CA GLU A 62 -5.56 -4.45 -24.45
C GLU A 62 -6.91 -4.67 -25.15
N PHE A 63 -8.04 -4.39 -24.49
CA PHE A 63 -9.37 -4.60 -25.08
C PHE A 63 -9.90 -3.43 -25.93
N LEU A 64 -9.25 -2.26 -25.92
CA LEU A 64 -9.68 -1.08 -26.69
C LEU A 64 -8.96 -0.89 -28.03
N ASN A 65 -7.92 -1.68 -28.33
CA ASN A 65 -7.11 -1.52 -29.56
C ASN A 65 -7.45 -2.53 -30.67
N LYS A 66 -8.61 -3.20 -30.61
CA LYS A 66 -8.98 -4.26 -31.58
C LYS A 66 -10.17 -3.92 -32.50
N ASN A 67 -10.53 -2.64 -32.64
CA ASN A 67 -11.52 -2.19 -33.60
C ASN A 67 -11.04 -0.92 -34.35
N TYR A 68 -10.12 -1.11 -35.29
CA TYR A 68 -9.99 -0.27 -36.49
C TYR A 68 -9.58 -1.17 -37.66
#